data_AF-A0A7W8JX88-F1
#
_entry.id   AF-A0A7W8JX88-F1
#
_cell.length_a   1.000
_cell.length_b   1.000
_cell.length_c   1.000
_cell.angle_alpha   90.00
_cell.angle_beta   90.00
_cell.angle_gamma   90.00
#
_symmetry.space_group_name_H-M   'P 1'
#
loop_
_entity.id
_entity.type
_entity.pdbx_description
1 polymer ?
#
loop_
_entity_poly.entity_id
_entity_poly.type
_entity_poly.pdbx_seq_one_letter_code
_entity_poly.pdbx_strand_id
1 'polypeptide(L)'
;MLQHTWHPDLFSETCEQIKRELLTTTDLLERFPYPLLPPAFDPSTAPAQPSTPRNSCPRCGSINVKQRKDGSWACHYHSYGRRCGRVFEQPVVIQYQKFDSEARWLSHLESKYRWAHTQRLHAWNEQILGECRQVILKRAALIALDQHERYVSLQAEDVVTRCKRCAFKEDKGFLRSYQAGLMQERVRKARGGS
;
A
#
# COMPACT_ATOMS: atom_id res chain seq x y z
N MET A 1 -15.68 26.54 26.37
CA MET A 1 -14.61 26.47 25.36
C MET A 1 -15.27 26.63 24.01
N LEU A 2 -14.81 27.58 23.20
CA LEU A 2 -15.25 27.71 21.83
C LEU A 2 -14.64 26.56 21.03
N GLN A 3 -15.46 25.87 20.24
CA GLN A 3 -15.09 24.66 19.53
C GLN A 3 -15.62 24.74 18.10
N HIS A 4 -14.80 24.38 17.12
CA HIS A 4 -15.24 24.26 15.74
C HIS A 4 -16.12 23.03 15.54
N THR A 5 -17.21 23.17 14.80
CA THR A 5 -18.09 22.09 14.33
C THR A 5 -17.81 21.70 12.88
N TRP A 6 -17.08 22.53 12.15
CA TRP A 6 -16.64 22.29 10.78
C TRP A 6 -15.12 22.45 10.66
N HIS A 7 -14.51 21.69 9.75
CA HIS A 7 -13.07 21.67 9.52
C HIS A 7 -12.76 21.73 8.02
N PRO A 8 -11.67 22.39 7.60
CA PRO A 8 -11.24 22.37 6.20
C PRO A 8 -10.89 20.95 5.78
N ASP A 9 -11.10 20.65 4.50
CA ASP A 9 -10.70 19.36 3.92
C ASP A 9 -9.17 19.24 3.90
N LEU A 10 -8.66 18.00 3.85
CA LEU A 10 -7.24 17.82 3.64
C LEU A 10 -6.87 18.28 2.23
N PHE A 11 -5.73 18.96 2.10
CA PHE A 11 -5.24 19.42 0.79
C PHE A 11 -5.14 18.28 -0.25
N SER A 12 -4.81 17.07 0.20
CA SER A 12 -4.78 15.87 -0.64
C SER A 12 -6.17 15.46 -1.14
N GLU A 13 -7.21 15.61 -0.33
CA GLU A 13 -8.60 15.32 -0.69
C GLU A 13 -9.11 16.34 -1.72
N THR A 14 -8.80 17.63 -1.51
CA THR A 14 -9.11 18.69 -2.48
C THR A 14 -8.42 18.44 -3.83
N CYS A 15 -7.14 18.06 -3.81
CA CYS A 15 -6.40 17.67 -5.03
C CYS A 15 -7.07 16.50 -5.76
N GLU A 16 -7.49 15.47 -5.02
CA GLU A 16 -8.15 14.29 -5.59
C GLU A 16 -9.52 14.62 -6.18
N GLN A 17 -10.29 15.49 -5.54
CA GLN A 17 -11.57 15.96 -6.07
C GLN A 17 -11.37 16.73 -7.39
N ILE A 18 -10.45 17.70 -7.42
CA ILE A 18 -10.17 18.48 -8.64
C ILE A 18 -9.68 17.55 -9.76
N LYS A 19 -8.85 16.57 -9.44
CA LYS A 19 -8.41 15.55 -10.42
C LYS A 19 -9.61 14.82 -11.03
N ARG A 20 -10.59 14.39 -10.21
CA ARG A 20 -11.81 13.73 -10.72
C ARG A 20 -12.62 14.66 -11.62
N GLU A 21 -12.77 15.92 -11.24
CA GLU A 21 -13.46 16.91 -12.08
C GLU A 21 -12.77 17.09 -13.44
N LEU A 22 -11.44 17.24 -13.44
CA LEU A 22 -10.68 17.35 -14.68
C LEU A 22 -10.81 16.08 -15.53
N LEU A 23 -10.86 14.90 -14.92
CA LEU A 23 -11.09 13.65 -15.64
C LEU A 23 -12.50 13.51 -16.23
N THR A 24 -13.46 14.34 -15.86
CA THR A 24 -14.79 14.34 -16.51
C THR A 24 -14.83 15.16 -17.80
N THR A 25 -13.79 15.93 -18.12
CA THR A 25 -13.72 16.62 -19.41
C THR A 25 -13.25 15.64 -20.51
N THR A 26 -13.92 15.68 -21.65
CA THR A 26 -13.69 14.72 -22.75
C THR A 26 -12.26 14.76 -23.30
N ASP A 27 -11.64 15.94 -23.38
CA ASP A 27 -10.29 16.12 -23.92
C ASP A 27 -9.20 15.34 -23.16
N LEU A 28 -9.27 15.28 -21.83
CA LEU A 28 -8.25 14.58 -21.05
C LEU A 28 -8.37 13.05 -21.16
N LEU A 29 -9.60 12.52 -21.21
CA LEU A 29 -9.81 11.09 -21.42
C LEU A 29 -9.52 10.64 -22.86
N GLU A 30 -9.67 11.55 -23.85
CA GLU A 30 -9.25 11.30 -25.22
C GLU A 30 -7.71 11.24 -25.34
N ARG A 31 -7.01 12.15 -24.66
CA ARG A 31 -5.53 12.20 -24.65
C ARG A 31 -4.89 11.12 -23.78
N PHE A 32 -5.56 10.73 -22.68
CA PHE A 32 -5.09 9.73 -21.71
C PHE A 32 -6.19 8.71 -21.43
N PRO A 33 -6.49 7.81 -22.40
CA PRO A 33 -7.56 6.84 -22.25
C PRO A 33 -7.33 5.95 -21.03
N TYR A 34 -8.41 5.60 -20.34
CA TYR A 34 -8.34 4.72 -19.19
C TYR A 34 -7.71 3.38 -19.60
N PRO A 35 -6.76 2.84 -18.83
CA PRO A 35 -6.15 1.57 -19.17
C PRO A 35 -7.24 0.48 -19.19
N LEU A 36 -7.28 -0.30 -20.27
CA LEU A 36 -8.23 -1.39 -20.40
C LEU A 36 -8.13 -2.32 -19.19
N LEU A 37 -9.30 -2.71 -18.68
CA LEU A 37 -9.36 -3.73 -17.64
C LEU A 37 -8.68 -5.00 -18.17
N PRO A 38 -7.73 -5.56 -17.42
CA PRO A 38 -7.07 -6.78 -17.82
C PRO A 38 -8.11 -7.91 -17.78
N PRO A 39 -7.96 -8.95 -18.61
CA PRO A 39 -8.81 -10.12 -18.50
C PRO A 39 -8.72 -10.71 -17.08
N ALA A 40 -9.74 -11.47 -16.67
CA ALA A 40 -9.65 -12.20 -15.42
C ALA A 40 -8.42 -13.12 -15.45
N PHE A 41 -7.77 -13.28 -14.29
CA PHE A 41 -6.68 -14.25 -14.17
C PHE A 41 -7.24 -15.65 -14.46
N ASP A 42 -6.65 -16.34 -15.43
CA ASP A 42 -7.02 -17.71 -15.80
C ASP A 42 -6.01 -18.71 -15.23
N PRO A 43 -6.38 -19.50 -14.20
CA PRO A 43 -5.51 -20.50 -13.60
C PRO A 43 -5.03 -21.57 -14.59
N SER A 44 -5.78 -21.86 -15.67
CA SER A 44 -5.40 -22.87 -16.66
C SER A 44 -4.19 -22.47 -17.51
N THR A 45 -3.92 -21.16 -17.58
CA THR A 45 -2.76 -20.59 -18.29
C THR A 45 -1.53 -20.44 -17.40
N ALA A 46 -1.65 -20.76 -16.10
CA ALA A 46 -0.57 -20.60 -15.15
C ALA A 46 0.57 -21.59 -15.46
N PRO A 47 1.83 -21.14 -15.49
CA PRO A 47 2.95 -22.05 -15.64
C PRO A 47 3.08 -22.94 -14.40
N ALA A 48 3.54 -24.18 -14.62
CA ALA A 48 3.86 -25.10 -13.54
C ALA A 48 4.79 -24.43 -12.51
N GLN A 49 4.59 -24.76 -11.23
CA GLN A 49 5.37 -24.16 -10.17
C GLN A 49 6.88 -24.40 -10.39
N PRO A 50 7.71 -23.34 -10.38
CA PRO A 50 9.14 -23.49 -10.59
C PRO A 50 9.78 -24.27 -9.42
N SER A 51 10.58 -25.27 -9.77
CA SER A 51 11.44 -25.99 -8.84
C SER A 51 12.89 -25.50 -8.97
N THR A 52 13.59 -25.37 -7.84
CA THR A 52 15.01 -25.03 -7.83
C THR A 52 15.79 -26.04 -7.01
N PRO A 53 16.98 -26.49 -7.46
CA PRO A 53 17.81 -27.36 -6.64
C PRO A 53 18.28 -26.60 -5.40
N ARG A 54 18.03 -27.17 -4.22
CA ARG A 54 18.42 -26.60 -2.93
C ARG A 54 19.06 -27.65 -2.05
N ASN A 55 20.11 -27.24 -1.34
CA ASN A 55 20.68 -28.03 -0.26
C ASN A 55 19.66 -28.15 0.88
N SER A 56 19.53 -29.33 1.44
CA SER A 56 18.60 -29.63 2.52
C SER A 56 19.21 -30.60 3.53
N CYS A 57 18.59 -30.67 4.70
CA CYS A 57 19.07 -31.50 5.79
C CYS A 57 18.78 -32.98 5.50
N PRO A 58 19.80 -33.87 5.54
CA PRO A 58 19.61 -35.30 5.28
C PRO A 58 18.72 -36.01 6.32
N ARG A 59 18.43 -35.38 7.47
CA ARG A 59 17.57 -35.95 8.51
C ARG A 59 16.09 -35.58 8.35
N CYS A 60 15.81 -34.34 7.98
CA CYS A 60 14.45 -33.79 8.05
C CYS A 60 13.97 -33.14 6.75
N GLY A 61 14.77 -33.16 5.69
CA GLY A 61 14.43 -32.59 4.37
C GLY A 61 14.32 -31.07 4.33
N SER A 62 14.47 -30.36 5.46
CA SER A 62 14.38 -28.91 5.49
C SER A 62 15.49 -28.24 4.70
N ILE A 63 15.13 -27.26 3.86
CA ILE A 63 16.06 -26.39 3.13
C ILE A 63 16.75 -25.34 4.01
N ASN A 64 16.30 -25.15 5.25
CA ASN A 64 16.94 -24.24 6.21
C ASN A 64 18.24 -24.87 6.76
N VAL A 65 19.27 -24.91 5.91
CA VAL A 65 20.61 -25.39 6.25
C VAL A 65 21.64 -24.29 5.99
N LYS A 66 22.70 -24.26 6.79
CA LYS A 66 23.78 -23.26 6.66
C LYS A 66 25.14 -23.94 6.78
N GLN A 67 26.05 -23.60 5.88
CA GLN A 67 27.45 -24.00 5.98
C GLN A 67 28.17 -23.15 7.05
N ARG A 68 28.95 -23.82 7.89
CA ARG A 68 29.77 -23.24 8.94
C ARG A 68 31.17 -22.94 8.42
N LYS A 69 31.95 -22.20 9.22
CA LYS A 69 33.34 -21.85 8.88
C LYS A 69 34.27 -23.06 8.80
N ASP A 70 33.96 -24.12 9.54
CA ASP A 70 34.70 -25.39 9.55
C ASP A 70 34.35 -26.30 8.34
N GLY A 71 33.54 -25.81 7.39
CA GLY A 71 33.09 -26.56 6.21
C GLY A 71 31.88 -27.46 6.45
N SER A 72 31.52 -27.74 7.71
CA SER A 72 30.35 -28.54 8.06
C SER A 72 29.03 -27.79 7.84
N TRP A 73 27.92 -28.52 7.74
CA TRP A 73 26.59 -27.95 7.56
C TRP A 73 25.74 -28.16 8.81
N ALA A 74 24.88 -27.20 9.12
CA ALA A 74 23.94 -27.29 10.24
C ALA A 74 22.50 -27.02 9.80
N CYS A 75 21.56 -27.80 10.32
CA CYS A 75 20.13 -27.59 10.12
C CYS A 75 19.55 -26.60 11.14
N HIS A 76 18.87 -25.57 10.63
CA HIS A 76 18.18 -24.53 11.39
C HIS A 76 16.66 -24.67 11.34
N TYR A 77 16.14 -25.85 11.01
CA TYR A 77 14.70 -26.09 11.05
C TYR A 77 14.18 -26.09 12.50
N HIS A 78 13.04 -25.42 12.69
CA HIS A 78 12.28 -25.37 13.93
C HIS A 78 10.81 -25.65 13.63
N SER A 79 10.21 -26.58 14.37
CA SER A 79 8.78 -26.88 14.28
C SER A 79 8.23 -27.27 15.65
N TYR A 80 7.12 -26.66 16.06
CA TYR A 80 6.43 -26.90 17.34
C TYR A 80 7.39 -27.02 18.55
N GLY A 81 8.32 -26.08 18.69
CA GLY A 81 9.30 -26.05 19.79
C GLY A 81 10.45 -27.06 19.70
N ARG A 82 10.49 -27.93 18.68
CA ARG A 82 11.60 -28.85 18.44
C ARG A 82 12.52 -28.33 17.33
N ARG A 83 13.81 -28.26 17.64
CA ARG A 83 14.88 -27.90 16.69
C ARG A 83 15.51 -29.17 16.13
N CYS A 84 15.71 -29.24 14.82
CA CYS A 84 16.48 -30.34 14.21
C CYS A 84 17.95 -30.26 14.64
N GLY A 85 18.60 -29.11 14.43
CA GLY A 85 19.92 -28.77 14.99
C GLY A 85 21.10 -29.64 14.51
N ARG A 86 20.86 -30.65 13.67
CA ARG A 86 21.87 -31.63 13.26
C ARG A 86 23.01 -30.95 12.51
N VAL A 87 24.23 -31.36 12.84
CA VAL A 87 25.45 -31.06 12.08
C VAL A 87 25.80 -32.25 11.20
N PHE A 88 26.22 -32.01 9.96
CA PHE A 88 26.52 -33.03 8.96
C PHE A 88 27.53 -32.49 7.95
N GLU A 89 28.28 -33.38 7.30
CA GLU A 89 29.36 -32.99 6.38
C GLU A 89 28.84 -32.58 5.00
N GLN A 90 27.87 -33.32 4.45
CA GLN A 90 27.30 -33.05 3.14
C GLN A 90 25.77 -32.92 3.20
N PRO A 91 25.19 -31.84 2.66
CA PRO A 91 23.74 -31.72 2.49
C PRO A 91 23.26 -32.63 1.34
N VAL A 92 21.97 -32.94 1.36
CA VAL A 92 21.31 -33.57 0.20
C VAL A 92 20.63 -32.51 -0.65
N VAL A 93 20.73 -32.63 -1.97
CA VAL A 93 20.08 -31.70 -2.91
C VAL A 93 18.68 -32.19 -3.19
N ILE A 94 17.68 -31.33 -3.00
CA ILE A 94 16.28 -31.60 -3.34
C ILE A 94 15.76 -30.58 -4.35
N GLN A 95 14.76 -30.97 -5.13
CA GLN A 95 14.00 -30.03 -5.97
C GLN A 95 13.00 -29.28 -5.08
N TYR A 96 13.34 -28.05 -4.73
CA TYR A 96 12.53 -27.22 -3.84
C TYR A 96 11.52 -26.40 -4.62
N GLN A 97 10.26 -26.54 -4.21
CA GLN A 97 9.12 -25.76 -4.63
C GLN A 97 8.76 -24.76 -3.53
N LYS A 98 8.73 -23.45 -3.86
CA LYS A 98 8.57 -22.37 -2.87
C LYS A 98 7.24 -22.39 -2.09
N PHE A 99 6.18 -22.79 -2.76
CA PHE A 99 4.85 -22.92 -2.19
C PHE A 99 4.57 -24.38 -1.85
N ASP A 100 3.99 -24.60 -0.69
CA ASP A 100 3.67 -25.94 -0.18
C ASP A 100 2.60 -26.66 -1.01
N SER A 101 1.83 -25.92 -1.82
CA SER A 101 0.79 -26.48 -2.68
C SER A 101 0.55 -25.61 -3.92
N GLU A 102 0.02 -26.26 -4.97
CA GLU A 102 -0.38 -25.62 -6.22
C GLU A 102 -1.40 -24.48 -5.98
N ALA A 103 -2.36 -24.69 -5.06
CA ALA A 103 -3.33 -23.66 -4.71
C ALA A 103 -2.66 -22.37 -4.19
N ARG A 104 -1.64 -22.48 -3.33
CA ARG A 104 -0.90 -21.31 -2.83
C ARG A 104 -0.07 -20.64 -3.93
N TRP A 105 0.48 -21.42 -4.85
CA TRP A 105 1.18 -20.90 -6.02
C TRP A 105 0.25 -20.08 -6.92
N LEU A 106 -0.93 -20.62 -7.24
CA LEU A 106 -1.94 -19.94 -8.05
C LEU A 106 -2.42 -18.64 -7.40
N SER A 107 -2.70 -18.64 -6.09
CA SER A 107 -3.07 -17.40 -5.37
C SER A 107 -1.95 -16.35 -5.39
N HIS A 108 -0.69 -16.78 -5.33
CA HIS A 108 0.46 -15.88 -5.43
C HIS A 108 0.59 -15.30 -6.84
N LEU A 109 0.39 -16.10 -7.88
CA LEU A 109 0.37 -15.63 -9.27
C LEU A 109 -0.77 -14.64 -9.52
N GLU A 110 -1.97 -14.95 -9.05
CA GLU A 110 -3.12 -14.05 -9.15
C GLU A 110 -2.83 -12.70 -8.45
N SER A 111 -2.22 -12.74 -7.26
CA SER A 111 -1.83 -11.54 -6.53
C SER A 111 -0.82 -10.70 -7.31
N LYS A 112 0.17 -11.35 -7.96
CA LYS A 112 1.12 -10.67 -8.84
C LYS A 112 0.44 -10.05 -10.07
N TYR A 113 -0.51 -10.77 -10.66
CA TYR A 113 -1.30 -10.30 -11.79
C TYR A 113 -2.06 -9.02 -11.44
N ARG A 114 -2.80 -9.06 -10.32
CA ARG A 114 -3.54 -7.91 -9.78
C ARG A 114 -2.60 -6.74 -9.46
N TRP A 115 -1.45 -7.00 -8.84
CA TRP A 115 -0.46 -5.97 -8.53
C TRP A 115 0.07 -5.29 -9.80
N ALA A 116 0.41 -6.06 -10.83
CA ALA A 116 0.88 -5.51 -12.10
C ALA A 116 -0.18 -4.60 -12.75
N HIS A 117 -1.45 -4.97 -12.64
CA HIS A 117 -2.55 -4.11 -13.07
C HIS A 117 -2.63 -2.82 -12.24
N THR A 118 -2.55 -2.91 -10.91
CA THR A 118 -2.51 -1.72 -10.05
C THR A 118 -1.34 -0.80 -10.39
N GLN A 119 -0.18 -1.35 -10.76
CA GLN A 119 0.96 -0.54 -11.23
C GLN A 119 0.66 0.21 -12.54
N ARG A 120 -0.06 -0.40 -13.48
CA ARG A 120 -0.49 0.29 -14.72
C ARG A 120 -1.45 1.43 -14.42
N LEU A 121 -2.44 1.20 -13.56
CA LEU A 121 -3.36 2.24 -13.10
C LEU A 121 -2.62 3.37 -12.37
N HIS A 122 -1.61 3.03 -11.56
CA HIS A 122 -0.77 4.01 -10.90
C HIS A 122 0.03 4.84 -11.91
N ALA A 123 0.68 4.21 -12.88
CA ALA A 123 1.44 4.91 -13.92
C ALA A 123 0.55 5.85 -14.76
N TRP A 124 -0.64 5.38 -15.14
CA TRP A 124 -1.64 6.21 -15.81
C TRP A 124 -2.07 7.42 -14.96
N ASN A 125 -2.35 7.21 -13.67
CA ASN A 125 -2.68 8.30 -12.75
C ASN A 125 -1.54 9.31 -12.62
N GLU A 126 -0.29 8.85 -12.50
CA GLU A 126 0.89 9.73 -12.42
C GLU A 126 1.08 10.55 -13.70
N GLN A 127 0.79 9.98 -14.88
CA GLN A 127 0.87 10.69 -16.15
C GLN A 127 -0.12 11.86 -16.21
N ILE A 128 -1.37 11.62 -15.81
CA ILE A 128 -2.40 12.67 -15.73
C ILE A 128 -2.03 13.70 -14.66
N LEU A 129 -1.56 13.24 -13.50
CA LEU A 129 -1.11 14.13 -12.43
C LEU A 129 0.04 15.01 -12.90
N GLY A 130 0.96 14.50 -13.71
CA GLY A 130 2.05 15.26 -14.31
C GLY A 130 1.54 16.38 -15.23
N GLU A 131 0.64 16.05 -16.16
CA GLU A 131 0.08 17.00 -17.12
C GLU A 131 -0.75 18.10 -16.44
N CYS A 132 -1.62 17.72 -15.51
CA CYS A 132 -2.55 18.63 -14.85
C CYS A 132 -2.02 19.19 -13.52
N ARG A 133 -0.77 18.89 -13.15
CA ARG A 133 -0.22 19.16 -11.80
C ARG A 133 -0.44 20.59 -11.36
N GLN A 134 -0.08 21.54 -12.21
CA GLN A 134 -0.14 22.97 -11.91
C GLN A 134 -1.58 23.44 -11.73
N VAL A 135 -2.49 22.98 -12.58
CA VAL A 135 -3.92 23.32 -12.50
C VAL A 135 -4.52 22.76 -11.21
N ILE A 136 -4.24 21.50 -10.90
CA ILE A 136 -4.71 20.83 -9.68
C ILE A 136 -4.21 21.57 -8.44
N LEU A 137 -2.89 21.76 -8.33
CA LEU A 137 -2.29 22.40 -7.16
C LEU A 137 -2.77 23.84 -6.97
N LYS A 138 -2.88 24.62 -8.05
CA LYS A 138 -3.37 26.00 -7.99
C LYS A 138 -4.82 26.06 -7.52
N ARG A 139 -5.71 25.24 -8.11
CA ARG A 139 -7.12 25.20 -7.71
C ARG A 139 -7.26 24.69 -6.26
N ALA A 140 -6.51 23.66 -5.88
CA ALA A 140 -6.54 23.11 -4.53
C ALA A 140 -6.04 24.14 -3.50
N ALA A 141 -5.01 24.91 -3.84
CA ALA A 141 -4.49 25.96 -2.97
C ALA A 141 -5.52 27.07 -2.74
N LEU A 142 -6.23 27.49 -3.78
CA LEU A 142 -7.29 28.50 -3.65
C LEU A 142 -8.45 28.02 -2.77
N ILE A 143 -8.91 26.78 -2.96
CA ILE A 143 -9.95 26.18 -2.11
C ILE A 143 -9.45 26.04 -0.67
N ALA A 144 -8.22 25.58 -0.48
CA ALA A 144 -7.65 25.46 0.86
C ALA A 144 -7.56 26.82 1.56
N LEU A 145 -7.14 27.88 0.86
CA LEU A 145 -7.09 29.23 1.42
C LEU A 145 -8.49 29.72 1.84
N ASP A 146 -9.49 29.56 0.98
CA ASP A 146 -10.89 29.93 1.26
C ASP A 146 -11.45 29.16 2.47
N GLN A 147 -11.23 27.85 2.51
CA GLN A 147 -11.64 27.01 3.63
C GLN A 147 -10.93 27.38 4.94
N HIS A 148 -9.64 27.71 4.88
CA HIS A 148 -8.90 28.15 6.07
C HIS A 148 -9.34 29.54 6.52
N GLU A 149 -9.67 30.45 5.60
CA GLU A 149 -10.24 31.77 5.93
C GLU A 149 -11.58 31.62 6.66
N ARG A 150 -12.50 30.80 6.13
CA ARG A 150 -13.75 30.44 6.82
C ARG A 150 -13.46 29.88 8.21
N TYR A 151 -12.53 28.92 8.31
CA TYR A 151 -12.18 28.28 9.58
C TYR A 151 -11.69 29.31 10.61
N VAL A 152 -10.76 30.20 10.26
CA VAL A 152 -10.24 31.21 11.22
C VAL A 152 -11.23 32.33 11.52
N SER A 153 -12.23 32.55 10.65
CA SER A 153 -13.22 33.61 10.85
C SER A 153 -14.23 33.32 11.97
N LEU A 154 -14.24 32.10 12.52
CA LEU A 154 -15.09 31.69 13.65
C LEU A 154 -16.59 32.01 13.43
N GLN A 155 -17.08 31.78 12.20
CA GLN A 155 -18.48 32.05 11.86
C GLN A 155 -19.41 31.34 12.84
N ALA A 156 -20.49 32.02 13.25
CA ALA A 156 -21.40 31.52 14.28
C ALA A 156 -22.01 30.14 13.96
N GLU A 157 -22.13 29.80 12.67
CA GLU A 157 -22.59 28.50 12.17
C GLU A 157 -21.57 27.36 12.31
N ASP A 158 -20.27 27.69 12.38
CA ASP A 158 -19.15 26.74 12.41
C ASP A 158 -18.55 26.59 13.81
N VAL A 159 -19.09 27.29 14.81
CA VAL A 159 -18.57 27.27 16.18
C VAL A 159 -19.67 27.03 17.21
N VAL A 160 -19.32 26.29 18.24
CA VAL A 160 -20.20 26.00 19.37
C VAL A 160 -19.45 26.17 20.68
N THR A 161 -20.13 26.68 21.70
CA THR A 161 -19.57 26.70 23.05
C THR A 161 -19.86 25.39 23.75
N ARG A 162 -18.81 24.66 24.14
CA ARG A 162 -18.92 23.40 24.90
C ARG A 162 -18.18 23.46 26.23
N CYS A 163 -18.57 22.60 27.17
CA CYS A 163 -17.79 22.38 28.38
C CYS A 163 -16.48 21.66 28.04
N LYS A 164 -15.46 21.80 28.89
CA LYS A 164 -14.11 21.24 28.67
C LYS A 164 -14.14 19.73 28.37
N ARG A 165 -15.01 18.97 29.04
CA ARG A 165 -15.17 17.52 28.84
C ARG A 165 -15.75 17.17 27.47
N CYS A 166 -16.73 17.93 26.99
CA CYS A 166 -17.37 17.67 25.70
C CYS A 166 -16.46 18.04 24.53
N ALA A 167 -15.77 19.19 24.62
CA ALA A 167 -14.76 19.59 23.64
C ALA A 167 -13.66 18.53 23.48
N PHE A 168 -13.09 18.06 24.60
CA PHE A 168 -12.05 17.02 24.58
C PHE A 168 -12.47 15.70 23.90
N LYS A 169 -13.74 15.28 24.06
CA LYS A 169 -14.24 14.05 23.43
C LYS A 169 -14.32 14.20 21.90
N GLU A 170 -14.71 15.37 21.43
CA GLU A 170 -14.86 15.70 20.01
C GLU A 170 -13.48 15.82 19.35
N ASP A 171 -12.56 16.56 19.98
CA ASP A 171 -11.16 16.65 19.54
C ASP A 171 -10.50 15.28 19.41
N LYS A 172 -10.72 14.39 20.38
CA LYS A 172 -10.17 13.03 20.36
C LYS A 172 -10.74 12.18 19.22
N GLY A 173 -11.99 12.41 18.83
CA GLY A 173 -12.61 11.78 17.66
C GLY A 173 -11.97 12.30 16.37
N PHE A 174 -11.82 13.62 16.25
CA PHE A 174 -11.24 14.26 15.09
C PHE A 174 -9.74 13.92 14.90
N LEU A 175 -8.94 13.99 15.96
CA LEU A 175 -7.51 13.69 15.94
C LEU A 175 -7.22 12.27 15.44
N ARG A 176 -8.08 11.29 15.73
CA ARG A 176 -7.92 9.91 15.23
C ARG A 176 -8.07 9.85 13.71
N SER A 177 -9.05 10.55 13.15
CA SER A 177 -9.28 10.62 11.70
C SER A 177 -8.18 11.44 11.00
N TYR A 178 -7.80 12.58 11.57
CA TYR A 178 -6.74 13.43 11.05
C TYR A 178 -5.36 12.74 11.08
N GLN A 179 -5.03 12.05 12.19
CA GLN A 179 -3.78 11.27 12.29
C GLN A 179 -3.76 10.11 11.30
N ALA A 180 -4.90 9.46 11.04
CA ALA A 180 -4.98 8.43 10.01
C ALA A 180 -4.71 9.00 8.61
N GLY A 181 -5.27 10.17 8.28
CA GLY A 181 -5.00 10.90 7.04
C GLY A 181 -3.53 11.31 6.90
N LEU A 182 -2.94 11.92 7.94
CA LEU A 182 -1.50 12.28 7.96
C LEU A 182 -0.59 11.05 7.86
N MET A 183 -0.96 9.93 8.48
CA MET A 183 -0.18 8.68 8.39
C MET A 183 -0.21 8.12 6.96
N GLN A 184 -1.37 8.15 6.29
CA GLN A 184 -1.47 7.78 4.87
C GLN A 184 -0.64 8.71 3.98
N GLU A 185 -0.65 10.01 4.24
CA GLU A 185 0.14 10.99 3.48
C GLU A 185 1.66 10.81 3.71
N ARG A 186 2.08 10.51 4.93
CA ARG A 186 3.48 10.16 5.25
C ARG A 186 3.91 8.86 4.57
N VAL A 187 3.04 7.85 4.54
CA VAL A 187 3.30 6.61 3.78
C VAL A 187 3.39 6.88 2.28
N ARG A 188 2.58 7.80 1.75
CA ARG A 188 2.65 8.24 0.35
C ARG A 188 3.98 8.93 0.05
N LYS A 189 4.40 9.90 0.88
CA LYS A 189 5.69 10.60 0.74
C LYS A 189 6.89 9.66 0.88
N ALA A 190 6.83 8.69 1.80
CA ALA A 190 7.88 7.68 2.00
C ALA A 190 8.00 6.67 0.85
N ARG A 191 6.97 6.54 0.00
CA ARG A 191 6.95 5.63 -1.16
C ARG A 191 7.44 6.27 -2.46
N GLY A 192 7.93 7.51 -2.42
CA GLY A 192 8.58 8.18 -3.53
C GLY A 192 7.69 9.23 -4.20
N GLY A 193 7.89 10.49 -3.82
CA GLY A 193 7.41 11.65 -4.57
C GLY A 193 8.56 12.59 -4.83
N SER A 194 9.11 12.53 -6.03
CA SER A 194 9.87 13.61 -6.68
C SER A 194 8.89 14.47 -7.47
#